data_AF-A0A662V1T4-F1
#
_entry.id   AF-A0A662V1T4-F1
#
_cell.length_a   1.000
_cell.length_b   1.000
_cell.length_c   1.000
_cell.angle_alpha   90.00
_cell.angle_beta   90.00
_cell.angle_gamma   90.00
#
_symmetry.space_group_name_H-M   'P 1'
#
loop_
_entity.id
_entity.type
_entity.pdbx_description
1 polymer ?
#
loop_
_entity_poly.entity_id
_entity_poly.type
_entity_poly.pdbx_seq_one_letter_code
_entity_poly.pdbx_strand_id
1 'polypeptide(L)'
;MIVAVVSGRSMYPVLRTGDIVFVLPRQVCGEISVGDVIVYRDTANELIIHRVIAVERCGNETYFRVKGDNNPIEDYYKYVACPLNSEVRGIPESRVAGKVLSIAGAVLKIPYLGLIKVSGFAGLS
;
A
#
# COMPACT_ATOMS: atom_id res chain seq x y z
N MET A 1 9.11 10.70 -5.54
CA MET A 1 7.66 10.45 -5.52
C MET A 1 7.35 9.45 -6.61
N ILE A 2 6.50 8.47 -6.34
CA ILE A 2 6.07 7.43 -7.30
C ILE A 2 4.58 7.60 -7.54
N VAL A 3 4.12 7.35 -8.77
CA VAL A 3 2.70 7.32 -9.11
C VAL A 3 2.27 5.86 -9.24
N ALA A 4 1.18 5.49 -8.57
CA ALA A 4 0.61 4.15 -8.67
C ALA A 4 -0.83 4.23 -9.16
N VAL A 5 -1.20 3.30 -10.05
CA VAL A 5 -2.58 3.12 -10.51
C VAL A 5 -3.20 2.00 -9.70
N VAL A 6 -4.31 2.29 -9.03
CA VAL A 6 -5.02 1.32 -8.20
C VAL A 6 -5.76 0.33 -9.08
N SER A 7 -5.67 -0.95 -8.71
CA SER A 7 -6.45 -2.03 -9.32
C SER A 7 -7.13 -2.86 -8.25
N GLY A 8 -8.31 -3.38 -8.55
CA GLY A 8 -9.09 -4.23 -7.67
C GLY A 8 -10.07 -3.48 -6.75
N ARG A 9 -10.67 -4.23 -5.83
CA ARG A 9 -11.76 -3.76 -4.96
C ARG A 9 -11.41 -3.77 -3.47
N SER A 10 -10.20 -4.17 -3.10
CA SER A 10 -9.81 -4.37 -1.69
C SER A 10 -9.76 -3.07 -0.89
N MET A 11 -9.55 -1.93 -1.54
CA MET A 11 -9.51 -0.61 -0.91
C MET A 11 -10.81 0.20 -1.10
N TYR A 12 -11.86 -0.39 -1.66
CA TYR A 12 -13.16 0.28 -1.79
C TYR A 12 -13.77 0.56 -0.38
N PRO A 13 -14.41 1.71 -0.13
CA PRO A 13 -14.70 2.81 -1.05
C PRO A 13 -13.58 3.86 -1.17
N VAL A 14 -12.51 3.76 -0.37
CA VAL A 14 -11.44 4.76 -0.29
C VAL A 14 -10.67 4.87 -1.60
N LEU A 15 -10.32 3.74 -2.21
CA LEU A 15 -9.71 3.66 -3.54
C LEU A 15 -10.49 2.72 -4.45
N ARG A 16 -10.58 3.08 -5.73
CA ARG A 16 -11.27 2.34 -6.78
C ARG A 16 -10.27 2.00 -7.89
N THR A 17 -10.55 0.94 -8.65
CA THR A 17 -9.82 0.65 -9.88
C THR A 17 -9.75 1.90 -10.77
N GLY A 18 -8.54 2.27 -11.19
CA GLY A 18 -8.30 3.45 -12.01
C GLY A 18 -8.02 4.74 -11.25
N ASP A 19 -8.12 4.75 -9.92
CA ASP A 19 -7.62 5.86 -9.11
C ASP A 19 -6.09 5.94 -9.24
N ILE A 20 -5.58 7.15 -9.42
CA ILE A 20 -4.15 7.44 -9.36
C ILE A 20 -3.83 7.94 -7.95
N VAL A 21 -2.82 7.36 -7.30
CA VAL A 21 -2.33 7.78 -5.99
C VAL A 21 -0.86 8.16 -6.03
N PHE A 22 -0.47 9.06 -5.13
CA PHE A 22 0.92 9.48 -4.96
C PHE A 22 1.55 8.74 -3.80
N VAL A 23 2.69 8.11 -4.06
CA VAL A 23 3.42 7.32 -3.07
C VAL A 23 4.74 8.01 -2.76
N LEU A 24 4.97 8.31 -1.49
CA LEU A 24 6.25 8.72 -0.97
C LEU A 24 7.11 7.46 -0.77
N PRO A 25 8.27 7.34 -1.45
CA PRO A 25 9.15 6.18 -1.28
C PRO A 25 9.52 5.96 0.20
N ARG A 26 9.69 4.69 0.61
CA ARG A 26 10.00 4.32 1.99
C ARG A 26 11.13 5.17 2.60
N GLN A 27 12.17 5.47 1.82
CA GLN A 27 13.36 6.22 2.25
C GLN A 27 13.05 7.66 2.70
N VAL A 28 11.94 8.24 2.26
CA VAL A 28 11.59 9.66 2.50
C VAL A 28 10.20 9.85 3.09
N CYS A 29 9.42 8.79 3.29
CA CYS A 29 8.04 8.89 3.74
C CYS A 29 7.86 9.12 5.25
N GLY A 30 8.97 9.19 5.99
CA GLY A 30 8.97 9.33 7.45
C GLY A 30 8.48 8.06 8.15
N GLU A 31 7.90 8.26 9.33
CA GLU A 31 7.26 7.20 10.11
C GLU A 31 5.95 6.74 9.46
N ILE A 32 5.64 5.45 9.63
CA ILE A 32 4.40 4.84 9.18
C ILE A 32 3.61 4.48 10.44
N SER A 33 2.39 4.99 10.53
CA SER A 33 1.53 4.85 11.70
C SER A 33 0.24 4.10 11.37
N VAL A 34 -0.48 3.67 12.41
CA VAL A 34 -1.82 3.08 12.25
C VAL A 34 -2.72 4.08 11.51
N GLY A 35 -3.44 3.59 10.50
CA GLY A 35 -4.29 4.39 9.63
C GLY A 35 -3.62 4.80 8.31
N ASP A 36 -2.30 4.77 8.21
CA ASP A 36 -1.60 5.05 6.95
C ASP A 36 -1.91 3.97 5.90
N VAL A 37 -1.96 4.36 4.63
CA VAL A 37 -2.03 3.43 3.50
C VAL A 37 -0.63 3.26 2.94
N ILE A 38 -0.17 2.02 2.81
CA ILE A 38 1.17 1.71 2.32
C ILE A 38 1.10 0.83 1.08
N VAL A 39 2.12 0.96 0.24
CA VAL A 39 2.40 0.02 -0.86
C VAL A 39 3.53 -0.88 -0.41
N TYR A 40 3.32 -2.19 -0.47
CA TYR A 40 4.31 -3.19 -0.07
C TYR A 40 4.35 -4.36 -1.05
N ARG A 41 5.41 -5.17 -0.95
CA ARG A 41 5.54 -6.42 -1.70
C ARG A 41 5.14 -7.61 -0.85
N ASP A 42 4.16 -8.38 -1.29
CA ASP A 42 3.80 -9.64 -0.64
C ASP A 42 4.86 -10.73 -0.92
N THR A 43 4.70 -11.94 -0.37
CA THR A 43 5.68 -13.04 -0.54
C THR A 43 5.86 -13.50 -1.98
N ALA A 44 4.88 -13.28 -2.86
CA ALA A 44 4.97 -13.53 -4.30
C ALA A 44 5.61 -12.35 -5.07
N ASN A 45 6.05 -11.32 -4.36
CA ASN A 45 6.67 -10.10 -4.88
C ASN A 45 5.70 -9.16 -5.62
N GLU A 46 4.40 -9.37 -5.46
CA GLU A 46 3.34 -8.52 -6.02
C GLU A 46 3.16 -7.25 -5.20
N LEU A 47 2.88 -6.12 -5.86
CA LEU A 47 2.61 -4.85 -5.20
C LEU A 47 1.17 -4.80 -4.70
N ILE A 48 1.02 -4.65 -3.38
CA ILE A 48 -0.26 -4.54 -2.70
C ILE A 48 -0.35 -3.17 -2.02
N ILE A 49 -1.53 -2.55 -2.08
CA ILE A 49 -1.84 -1.28 -1.42
C ILE A 49 -2.91 -1.49 -0.37
N HIS A 50 -2.58 -1.42 0.92
CA HIS A 50 -3.51 -1.63 2.03
C HIS A 50 -3.23 -0.70 3.21
N ARG A 51 -4.20 -0.62 4.14
CA ARG A 51 -4.11 0.22 5.33
C ARG A 51 -3.41 -0.50 6.48
N VAL A 52 -2.53 0.20 7.18
CA VAL A 52 -1.89 -0.25 8.41
C VAL A 52 -2.92 -0.24 9.55
N ILE A 53 -3.08 -1.38 10.20
CA ILE A 53 -4.00 -1.57 11.34
C ILE A 53 -3.26 -1.82 12.66
N ALA A 54 -1.99 -2.23 12.61
CA ALA A 54 -1.11 -2.30 13.77
C ALA A 54 0.36 -2.13 13.35
N VAL A 55 1.16 -1.63 14.28
CA VAL A 55 2.61 -1.44 14.13
C VAL A 55 3.29 -2.15 15.30
N GLU A 56 4.17 -3.09 15.00
CA GLU A 56 4.87 -3.90 16.00
C GLU A 56 6.37 -3.82 15.75
N ARG A 57 7.16 -3.75 16.82
CA ARG A 57 8.63 -3.73 16.75
C ARG A 57 9.16 -5.14 16.96
N CYS A 58 10.14 -5.53 16.15
CA CYS A 58 10.90 -6.73 16.38
C CYS A 58 12.40 -6.49 16.18
N GLY A 59 13.12 -6.36 17.30
CA GLY A 59 14.49 -5.85 17.28
C GLY A 59 14.54 -4.46 16.64
N ASN A 60 15.31 -4.34 15.56
CA ASN A 60 15.50 -3.08 14.83
C ASN A 60 14.55 -2.92 13.63
N GLU A 61 13.70 -3.92 13.34
CA GLU A 61 12.78 -3.87 12.21
C GLU A 61 11.34 -3.66 12.69
N THR A 62 10.58 -2.87 11.93
CA THR A 62 9.15 -2.65 12.16
C THR A 62 8.34 -3.63 11.32
N TYR A 63 7.28 -4.18 11.89
CA TYR A 63 6.31 -5.04 11.23
C TYR A 63 4.96 -4.35 11.20
N PHE A 64 4.30 -4.42 10.04
CA PHE A 64 2.99 -3.81 9.81
C PHE A 64 1.94 -4.88 9.61
N ARG A 65 0.91 -4.88 10.45
CA ARG A 65 -0.33 -5.59 10.14
C ARG A 65 -1.17 -4.71 9.25
N VAL A 66 -1.65 -5.25 8.15
CA VAL A 66 -2.33 -4.50 7.10
C VAL A 66 -3.63 -5.16 6.67
N LYS A 67 -4.55 -4.35 6.18
CA LYS A 67 -5.86 -4.80 5.73
C LYS A 67 -6.37 -3.89 4.62
N GLY A 68 -6.99 -4.48 3.60
CA GLY A 68 -7.78 -3.71 2.64
C GLY A 68 -9.03 -3.13 3.30
N ASP A 69 -9.35 -1.87 3.03
CA ASP A 69 -10.52 -1.20 3.61
C ASP A 69 -11.83 -1.96 3.39
N ASN A 70 -11.95 -2.68 2.27
CA ASN A 70 -13.08 -3.53 1.90
C ASN A 70 -12.93 -5.01 2.30
N ASN A 71 -11.77 -5.44 2.78
CA ASN A 71 -11.56 -6.84 3.14
C ASN A 71 -12.28 -7.13 4.47
N PRO A 72 -12.84 -8.34 4.70
CA PRO A 72 -13.47 -8.67 5.98
C PRO A 72 -12.44 -8.97 7.09
N ILE A 73 -11.24 -9.39 6.69
CA ILE A 73 -10.14 -9.80 7.56
C ILE A 73 -8.85 -9.10 7.14
N GLU A 74 -7.87 -9.10 8.03
CA GLU A 74 -6.52 -8.64 7.72
C GLU A 74 -5.78 -9.60 6.78
N ASP A 75 -4.65 -9.14 6.23
CA ASP A 75 -3.85 -9.86 5.25
C ASP A 75 -2.90 -10.89 5.90
N TYR A 76 -3.34 -11.61 6.93
CA TYR A 76 -2.49 -12.49 7.74
C TYR A 76 -1.76 -13.58 6.93
N TYR A 77 -2.35 -14.02 5.82
CA TYR A 77 -1.79 -15.01 4.91
C TYR A 77 -0.58 -14.49 4.12
N LYS A 78 -0.33 -13.17 4.14
CA LYS A 78 0.84 -12.51 3.54
C LYS A 78 1.92 -12.18 4.58
N TYR A 79 1.65 -12.39 5.86
CA TYR A 79 2.57 -12.02 6.94
C TYR A 79 3.72 -13.01 7.04
N VAL A 80 4.91 -12.49 7.32
CA VAL A 80 6.06 -13.28 7.73
C VAL A 80 6.24 -13.13 9.24
N ALA A 81 6.68 -14.20 9.89
CA ALA A 81 6.99 -14.16 11.31
C ALA A 81 8.30 -13.41 11.54
N CYS A 82 8.39 -12.69 12.65
CA CYS A 82 9.67 -12.13 13.05
C CYS A 82 10.63 -13.23 13.51
N PRO A 83 11.92 -13.21 13.07
CA PRO A 83 12.93 -14.15 13.53
C PRO A 83 13.24 -14.11 15.03
N LEU A 84 13.04 -12.97 15.70
CA LEU A 84 13.35 -12.76 17.12
C LEU A 84 12.16 -13.04 18.05
N ASN A 85 10.93 -12.95 17.54
CA ASN A 85 9.71 -13.27 18.28
C ASN A 85 8.62 -13.75 17.31
N SER A 86 8.35 -15.05 17.29
CA SER A 86 7.37 -15.67 16.40
C SER A 86 5.92 -15.21 16.63
N GLU A 87 5.63 -14.58 17.76
CA GLU A 87 4.31 -13.96 18.03
C GLU A 87 4.09 -12.71 17.17
N VAL A 88 5.16 -11.98 16.82
CA VAL A 88 5.09 -10.83 15.92
C VAL A 88 5.06 -11.31 14.49
N ARG A 89 3.97 -10.98 13.78
CA ARG A 89 3.79 -11.34 12.37
C ARG A 89 3.22 -10.15 11.61
N GLY A 90 3.80 -9.86 10.45
CA GLY A 90 3.34 -8.74 9.64
C GLY A 90 4.11 -8.63 8.34
N ILE A 91 3.93 -7.49 7.68
CA ILE A 91 4.76 -7.06 6.56
C ILE A 91 5.98 -6.34 7.16
N PRO A 92 7.20 -6.87 6.97
CA PRO A 92 8.41 -6.23 7.48
C PRO A 92 8.67 -4.96 6.70
N GLU A 93 9.24 -3.97 7.36
CA GLU A 93 9.52 -2.66 6.81
C GLU A 93 10.37 -2.70 5.54
N SER A 94 11.30 -3.66 5.46
CA SER A 94 12.11 -3.94 4.26
C SER A 94 11.30 -4.26 2.99
N ARG A 95 10.05 -4.70 3.12
CA ARG A 95 9.15 -4.99 1.99
C ARG A 95 8.21 -3.84 1.63
N VAL A 96 8.25 -2.73 2.37
CA VAL A 96 7.42 -1.55 2.10
C VAL A 96 8.08 -0.70 1.01
N ALA A 97 7.37 -0.51 -0.10
CA ALA A 97 7.82 0.36 -1.18
C ALA A 97 7.63 1.84 -0.83
N GLY A 98 6.56 2.17 -0.11
CA GLY A 98 6.31 3.54 0.35
C GLY A 98 4.94 3.76 0.98
N LYS A 99 4.72 5.00 1.44
CA LYS A 99 3.47 5.46 2.04
C LYS A 99 2.67 6.30 1.05
N VAL A 100 1.38 6.06 0.94
CA VAL A 100 0.48 6.86 0.12
C VAL A 100 0.24 8.21 0.78
N LEU A 101 0.37 9.28 0.01
CA LEU A 101 0.18 10.64 0.46
C LEU A 101 -1.26 10.85 0.93
N SER A 102 -1.41 11.36 2.14
CA SER A 102 -2.70 11.64 2.78
C SER A 102 -2.68 13.03 3.41
N ILE A 103 -3.81 13.72 3.41
CA ILE A 103 -4.00 15.05 3.99
C ILE A 103 -5.18 14.97 4.95
N ALA A 104 -4.97 15.35 6.21
CA ALA A 104 -5.99 15.28 7.26
C ALA A 104 -6.67 13.89 7.37
N GLY A 105 -5.90 12.80 7.18
CA GLY A 105 -6.40 11.42 7.23
C GLY A 105 -7.09 10.93 5.95
N ALA A 106 -7.31 11.78 4.96
CA ALA A 106 -7.87 11.40 3.67
C ALA A 106 -6.75 11.12 2.64
N VAL A 107 -6.87 10.01 1.90
CA VAL A 107 -5.92 9.66 0.84
C VAL A 107 -6.05 10.63 -0.33
N LEU A 108 -4.94 11.23 -0.75
CA LEU A 108 -4.91 12.06 -1.96
C LEU A 108 -4.91 11.16 -3.21
N LYS A 109 -5.91 11.35 -4.06
CA LYS A 109 -6.08 10.58 -5.29
C LYS A 109 -6.65 11.41 -6.43
N ILE A 110 -6.38 10.98 -7.65
CA ILE A 110 -7.07 11.48 -8.84
C ILE A 110 -7.99 10.38 -9.37
N PRO A 111 -9.31 10.56 -9.33
CA PRO A 111 -10.24 9.50 -9.67
C PRO A 111 -10.27 9.22 -11.17
N TYR A 112 -10.42 7.94 -11.53
CA TYR A 112 -10.70 7.44 -12.89
C TYR A 112 -9.69 7.76 -14.01
N LEU A 113 -8.60 8.50 -13.75
CA LEU A 113 -7.60 8.81 -14.77
C LEU A 113 -6.77 7.60 -15.19
N GLY A 114 -6.62 6.58 -14.35
CA GLY A 114 -5.95 5.32 -14.71
C GLY A 114 -6.74 4.45 -15.71
N LEU A 115 -8.02 4.78 -15.97
CA LEU A 115 -8.84 4.12 -16.99
C LEU A 115 -8.73 4.78 -18.36
N ILE A 116 -8.14 5.97 -18.45
CA ILE A 116 -7.83 6.59 -19.74
C ILE A 116 -6.69 5.79 -20.35
N LYS A 117 -7.03 4.73 -21.09
CA LYS A 117 -6.14 4.20 -22.13
C LYS A 117 -5.72 5.39 -22.96
N VAL A 118 -4.41 5.58 -23.14
CA VAL A 118 -3.87 6.46 -24.18
C VAL A 118 -4.26 5.85 -25.53
N SER A 119 -5.52 6.05 -25.91
CA SER A 119 -6.10 5.65 -27.20
C SER A 119 -5.78 6.73 -28.24
N GLY A 120 -4.56 7.27 -28.17
CA GLY A 120 -4.20 8.54 -28.81
C GLY A 120 -2.72 8.58 -29.21
N PHE A 121 -2.21 7.50 -29.79
CA PHE A 121 -1.09 7.53 -30.75
C PHE A 121 -1.33 6.43 -31.78
N ALA A 122 -2.40 6.58 -32.55
CA ALA A 122 -2.52 5.99 -33.87
C ALA A 122 -2.52 7.14 -34.87
N GLY A 123 -1.45 7.24 -35.65
CA GLY A 123 -1.36 8.13 -36.81
C GLY A 123 -0.80 9.51 -36.53
N LEU A 124 0.52 9.66 -36.69
CA LEU A 124 1.07 10.65 -37.61
C LEU A 124 2.18 9.98 -38.41
N SER A 125 2.07 10.17 -39.72
CA SER A 125 2.92 9.73 -40.83
C SER A 125 4.40 9.98 -40.65
#